data_AF-A0A918EMV9-F1
#
_entry.id   AF-A0A918EMV9-F1
#
_cell.length_a   1.000
_cell.length_b   1.000
_cell.length_c   1.000
_cell.angle_alpha   90.00
_cell.angle_beta   90.00
_cell.angle_gamma   90.00
#
_symmetry.space_group_name_H-M   'P 1'
#
loop_
_entity.id
_entity.type
_entity.pdbx_description
1 polymer ?
#
loop_
_entity_poly.entity_id
_entity_poly.type
_entity_poly.pdbx_seq_one_letter_code
_entity_poly.pdbx_strand_id
1 'polypeptide(L)'
;MSWLPPALVDLPAIAPSISAPRDFRNGWFWAIVVGIALFWLLAYCLAIHRAHVDKRTGIPAVVVAINFSWEFVHSFVIDQEPAQRPANFIWFFFDFLIVYQVVKYGGKDFPRLSRKNFLRMFWGICAYTAVQHYLMAYEFRDDLGMYSGVALNVGIAVAFIVTLRQRRSSAGQSLYIAVFKMLGSFLAGLNVLIIFPGRTLVLFWFVIILALDLTYVRMIHRQIRAEGQSPWALNRPPVQAPEAPEAAPDPVRV
;
A
#
# COMPACT_ATOMS: atom_id res chain seq x y z
N MET A 1 20.88 -10.36 38.76
CA MET A 1 21.05 -9.46 37.59
C MET A 1 21.87 -8.20 37.92
N SER A 2 22.63 -8.16 39.02
CA SER A 2 23.40 -6.98 39.47
C SER A 2 24.68 -6.70 38.68
N TRP A 3 25.07 -7.57 37.75
CA TRP A 3 26.24 -7.40 36.89
C TRP A 3 25.90 -6.79 35.52
N LEU A 4 24.60 -6.72 35.15
CA LEU A 4 24.19 -6.15 33.88
C LEU A 4 24.06 -4.64 34.03
N PRO A 5 24.69 -3.81 33.18
CA PRO A 5 24.39 -2.39 33.13
C PRO A 5 22.91 -2.18 32.81
N PRO A 6 22.29 -1.09 33.31
CA PRO A 6 20.89 -0.81 33.05
C PRO A 6 20.63 -0.66 31.55
N ALA A 7 19.38 -0.93 31.15
CA ALA A 7 18.95 -0.66 29.78
C ALA A 7 19.16 0.82 29.43
N LEU A 8 19.55 1.09 28.18
CA LEU A 8 19.80 2.47 27.72
C LEU A 8 18.52 3.28 27.55
N VAL A 9 17.38 2.60 27.38
CA VAL A 9 16.08 3.22 27.11
C VAL A 9 15.02 2.40 27.85
N ASP A 10 14.26 3.08 28.69
CA ASP A 10 13.07 2.51 29.31
C ASP A 10 11.90 2.54 28.35
N LEU A 11 11.08 1.49 28.38
CA LEU A 11 9.81 1.49 27.65
C LEU A 11 8.82 2.42 28.35
N PRO A 12 7.94 3.09 27.58
CA PRO A 12 6.91 3.92 28.18
C PRO A 12 5.96 3.07 29.03
N ALA A 13 5.58 3.59 30.20
CA ALA A 13 4.66 2.92 31.11
C ALA A 13 3.27 2.67 30.50
N ILE A 14 2.87 3.49 29.53
CA ILE A 14 1.65 3.34 28.75
C ILE A 14 2.06 3.13 27.30
N ALA A 15 1.53 2.08 26.67
CA ALA A 15 1.78 1.81 25.26
C ALA A 15 1.38 3.04 24.43
N PRO A 16 2.24 3.53 23.52
CA PRO A 16 1.89 4.67 22.71
C PRO A 16 0.57 4.44 21.98
N SER A 17 0.28 3.24 21.45
CA SER A 17 -0.95 2.95 20.69
C SER A 17 -2.25 3.45 21.32
N ILE A 18 -2.37 3.46 22.66
CA ILE A 18 -3.57 3.88 23.38
C ILE A 18 -3.54 5.34 23.88
N SER A 19 -2.51 6.13 23.54
CA SER A 19 -2.46 7.52 23.99
C SER A 19 -3.50 8.38 23.26
N ALA A 20 -4.10 9.32 23.97
CA ALA A 20 -5.12 10.20 23.42
C ALA A 20 -4.59 11.06 22.25
N PRO A 21 -5.44 11.37 21.25
CA PRO A 21 -5.13 12.35 20.22
C PRO A 21 -4.98 13.76 20.82
N ARG A 22 -4.15 14.60 20.19
CA ARG A 22 -4.23 16.05 20.42
C ARG A 22 -5.55 16.59 19.89
N ASP A 23 -6.12 17.57 20.59
CA ASP A 23 -7.27 18.30 20.07
C ASP A 23 -6.84 19.19 18.90
N PHE A 24 -7.15 18.73 17.69
CA PHE A 24 -6.81 19.39 16.43
C PHE A 24 -7.94 19.29 15.39
N ARG A 25 -9.16 18.89 15.79
CA ARG A 25 -10.29 18.66 14.86
C ARG A 25 -10.92 19.99 14.42
N ASN A 26 -10.16 20.80 13.67
CA ASN A 26 -10.55 22.10 13.11
C ASN A 26 -10.64 22.04 11.57
N GLY A 27 -10.81 23.20 10.91
CA GLY A 27 -10.89 23.26 9.44
C GLY A 27 -9.66 22.69 8.71
N TRP A 28 -8.45 22.85 9.27
CA TRP A 28 -7.23 22.31 8.69
C TRP A 28 -7.18 20.78 8.73
N PHE A 29 -7.66 20.19 9.82
CA PHE A 29 -7.80 18.74 9.92
C PHE A 29 -8.68 18.19 8.80
N TRP A 30 -9.85 18.78 8.57
CA TRP A 30 -10.74 18.33 7.51
C TRP A 30 -10.16 18.57 6.11
N ALA A 31 -9.44 19.67 5.89
CA ALA A 31 -8.74 19.91 4.63
C ALA A 31 -7.68 18.82 4.34
N ILE A 32 -6.92 18.40 5.35
CA ILE A 32 -5.95 17.30 5.24
C ILE A 32 -6.67 15.99 4.94
N VAL A 33 -7.71 15.64 5.70
CA VAL A 33 -8.48 14.39 5.51
C VAL A 33 -9.10 14.31 4.11
N VAL A 34 -9.73 15.39 3.64
CA VAL A 34 -10.27 15.46 2.28
C VAL A 34 -9.17 15.34 1.24
N GLY A 35 -8.01 15.98 1.46
CA GLY A 35 -6.85 15.86 0.58
C GLY A 35 -6.32 14.43 0.49
N ILE A 36 -6.24 13.71 1.61
CA ILE A 36 -5.86 12.28 1.65
C ILE A 36 -6.81 11.49 0.75
N ALA A 37 -8.12 11.63 0.97
CA ALA A 37 -9.14 10.88 0.24
C ALA A 37 -9.10 11.20 -1.26
N LEU A 38 -9.01 12.49 -1.62
CA LEU A 38 -8.97 12.94 -3.01
C LEU A 38 -7.75 12.37 -3.75
N PHE A 39 -6.55 12.49 -3.18
CA PHE A 39 -5.34 12.05 -3.86
C PHE A 39 -5.24 10.52 -3.97
N TRP A 40 -5.67 9.77 -2.97
CA TRP A 40 -5.77 8.31 -3.09
C TRP A 40 -6.83 7.87 -4.09
N LEU A 41 -7.98 8.54 -4.12
CA LEU A 41 -9.04 8.25 -5.09
C LEU A 41 -8.54 8.51 -6.53
N LEU A 42 -7.84 9.62 -6.76
CA LEU A 42 -7.20 9.89 -8.05
C LEU A 42 -6.18 8.81 -8.41
N ALA A 43 -5.32 8.41 -7.47
CA ALA A 43 -4.35 7.33 -7.69
C ALA A 43 -5.05 6.01 -8.06
N TYR A 44 -6.15 5.66 -7.40
CA TYR A 44 -6.94 4.46 -7.67
C TYR A 44 -7.59 4.52 -9.05
N CYS A 45 -8.30 5.60 -9.38
CA CYS A 45 -8.91 5.79 -10.70
C CYS A 45 -7.88 5.66 -11.82
N LEU A 46 -6.72 6.28 -11.65
CA LEU A 46 -5.62 6.21 -12.62
C LEU A 46 -4.99 4.81 -12.71
N ALA A 47 -4.85 4.11 -11.58
CA ALA A 47 -4.35 2.73 -11.55
C ALA A 47 -5.32 1.76 -12.22
N ILE A 48 -6.63 1.91 -11.99
CA ILE A 48 -7.68 1.12 -12.64
C ILE A 48 -7.67 1.38 -14.15
N HIS A 49 -7.65 2.66 -14.55
CA HIS A 49 -7.57 3.06 -15.95
C HIS A 49 -6.32 2.47 -16.62
N ARG A 50 -5.15 2.67 -16.03
CA ARG A 50 -3.88 2.19 -16.60
C ARG A 50 -3.84 0.67 -16.67
N ALA A 51 -4.39 -0.02 -15.67
CA ALA A 51 -4.50 -1.46 -15.68
C ALA A 51 -5.40 -1.98 -16.81
N HIS A 52 -6.48 -1.25 -17.11
CA HIS A 52 -7.34 -1.58 -18.24
C HIS A 52 -6.64 -1.37 -19.58
N VAL A 53 -5.86 -0.30 -19.74
CA VAL A 53 -5.12 0.02 -20.97
C VAL A 53 -4.00 -0.99 -21.22
N ASP A 54 -3.15 -1.25 -20.22
CA ASP A 54 -1.97 -2.11 -20.36
C ASP A 54 -2.27 -3.61 -20.17
N LYS A 55 -3.49 -3.96 -19.74
CA LYS A 55 -3.88 -5.34 -19.36
C LYS A 55 -2.91 -5.97 -18.36
N ARG A 56 -2.44 -5.15 -17.41
CA ARG A 56 -1.53 -5.48 -16.30
C ARG A 56 -2.08 -4.86 -15.02
N THR A 57 -1.77 -5.39 -13.85
CA THR A 57 -2.28 -4.78 -12.60
C THR A 57 -1.64 -3.42 -12.36
N GLY A 58 -2.45 -2.45 -11.95
CA GLY A 58 -1.98 -1.11 -11.62
C GLY A 58 -1.40 -1.01 -10.23
N ILE A 59 -1.94 -1.80 -9.31
CA ILE A 59 -1.43 -1.97 -7.94
C ILE A 59 -0.94 -3.42 -7.79
N PRO A 60 0.23 -3.67 -7.16
CA PRO A 60 0.77 -5.01 -7.03
C PRO A 60 -0.15 -5.97 -6.25
N ALA A 61 -0.29 -7.21 -6.73
CA ALA A 61 -1.30 -8.16 -6.25
C ALA A 61 -1.21 -8.46 -4.74
N VAL A 62 0.00 -8.62 -4.21
CA VAL A 62 0.22 -8.97 -2.80
C VAL A 62 -0.29 -7.86 -1.88
N VAL A 63 0.02 -6.59 -2.17
CA VAL A 63 -0.42 -5.49 -1.30
C VAL A 63 -1.90 -5.21 -1.42
N VAL A 64 -2.52 -5.50 -2.57
CA VAL A 64 -3.98 -5.47 -2.71
C VAL A 64 -4.64 -6.52 -1.81
N ALA A 65 -4.08 -7.74 -1.73
CA ALA A 65 -4.62 -8.77 -0.82
C ALA A 65 -4.57 -8.32 0.65
N ILE A 66 -3.45 -7.72 1.06
CA ILE A 66 -3.27 -7.23 2.43
C ILE A 66 -4.20 -6.05 2.71
N ASN A 67 -4.32 -5.08 1.79
CA ASN A 67 -5.21 -3.92 1.92
C ASN A 67 -6.68 -4.32 2.00
N PHE A 68 -7.13 -5.16 1.08
CA PHE A 68 -8.50 -5.63 1.04
C PHE A 68 -8.90 -6.32 2.35
N SER A 69 -7.99 -7.13 2.92
CA SER A 69 -8.21 -7.75 4.24
C SER A 69 -8.19 -6.75 5.38
N TRP A 70 -7.33 -5.74 5.33
CA TRP A 70 -7.28 -4.68 6.34
C TRP A 70 -8.62 -3.92 6.35
N GLU A 71 -9.10 -3.48 5.20
CA GLU A 71 -10.38 -2.77 5.08
C GLU A 71 -11.57 -3.66 5.48
N PHE A 72 -11.55 -4.95 5.15
CA PHE A 72 -12.56 -5.90 5.61
C PHE A 72 -12.63 -5.97 7.14
N VAL A 73 -11.49 -6.21 7.80
CA VAL A 73 -11.43 -6.36 9.26
C VAL A 73 -11.89 -5.07 9.95
N HIS A 74 -11.34 -3.93 9.51
CA HIS A 74 -11.60 -2.63 10.10
C HIS A 74 -13.02 -2.11 9.82
N SER A 75 -13.72 -2.64 8.81
CA SER A 75 -15.11 -2.27 8.51
C SER A 75 -16.14 -3.17 9.19
N PHE A 76 -15.90 -4.49 9.18
CA PHE A 76 -16.91 -5.50 9.50
C PHE A 76 -16.62 -6.32 10.76
N VAL A 77 -15.36 -6.49 11.15
CA VAL A 77 -14.97 -7.45 12.20
C VAL A 77 -14.73 -6.77 13.54
N ILE A 78 -14.09 -5.60 13.54
CA ILE A 78 -13.76 -4.87 14.77
C ILE A 78 -14.58 -3.58 14.88
N ASP A 79 -14.76 -3.12 16.12
CA ASP A 79 -15.31 -1.79 16.39
C ASP A 79 -14.18 -0.76 16.33
N GLN A 80 -13.91 -0.28 15.11
CA GLN A 80 -12.94 0.77 14.85
C GLN A 80 -13.51 2.15 15.25
N GLU A 81 -12.64 3.13 15.49
CA GLU A 81 -13.01 4.52 15.77
C GLU A 81 -14.16 5.01 14.84
N PRO A 82 -15.27 5.57 15.39
CA PRO A 82 -16.49 5.85 14.63
C PRO A 82 -16.33 6.79 13.43
N ALA A 83 -15.33 7.68 13.46
CA ALA A 83 -15.02 8.55 12.33
C ALA A 83 -14.30 7.83 11.17
N GLN A 84 -13.55 6.77 11.48
CA GLN A 84 -12.71 6.04 10.52
C GLN A 84 -13.45 4.86 9.88
N ARG A 85 -14.30 4.16 10.66
CA ARG A 85 -15.00 2.94 10.21
C ARG A 85 -15.87 3.16 8.95
N PRO A 86 -16.69 4.23 8.83
CA PRO A 86 -17.48 4.46 7.61
C PRO A 86 -16.62 4.74 6.38
N ALA A 87 -15.46 5.41 6.56
CA ALA A 87 -14.53 5.65 5.46
C ALA A 87 -13.96 4.32 4.95
N ASN A 88 -13.47 3.47 5.86
CA ASN A 88 -12.95 2.14 5.51
C ASN A 88 -14.01 1.26 4.83
N PHE A 89 -15.27 1.34 5.28
CA PHE A 89 -16.38 0.63 4.65
C PHE A 89 -16.55 1.06 3.20
N ILE A 90 -16.48 2.35 2.89
CA ILE A 90 -16.56 2.86 1.52
C ILE A 90 -15.36 2.41 0.68
N TRP A 91 -14.14 2.51 1.23
CA TRP A 91 -12.91 2.08 0.55
C TRP A 91 -12.94 0.59 0.19
N PHE A 92 -13.45 -0.26 1.08
CA PHE A 92 -13.61 -1.69 0.83
C PHE A 92 -14.40 -1.98 -0.45
N PHE A 93 -15.42 -1.16 -0.76
CA PHE A 93 -16.19 -1.34 -2.00
C PHE A 93 -15.44 -0.88 -3.25
N PHE A 94 -14.62 0.17 -3.15
CA PHE A 94 -13.73 0.57 -4.24
C PHE A 94 -12.68 -0.51 -4.55
N ASP A 95 -12.21 -1.20 -3.51
CA ASP A 95 -11.22 -2.26 -3.64
C ASP A 95 -11.72 -3.45 -4.48
N PHE A 96 -13.03 -3.72 -4.60
CA PHE A 96 -13.53 -4.76 -5.50
C PHE A 96 -13.09 -4.57 -6.95
N LEU A 97 -13.03 -3.33 -7.43
CA LEU A 97 -12.55 -3.05 -8.79
C LEU A 97 -11.06 -3.37 -8.92
N ILE A 98 -10.26 -3.08 -7.90
CA ILE A 98 -8.83 -3.33 -7.89
C ILE A 98 -8.55 -4.84 -7.76
N VAL A 99 -9.27 -5.52 -6.87
CA VAL A 99 -9.25 -6.99 -6.71
C VAL A 99 -9.63 -7.67 -8.01
N TYR A 100 -10.67 -7.19 -8.72
CA TYR A 100 -11.02 -7.70 -10.05
C TYR A 100 -9.86 -7.59 -11.03
N GLN A 101 -9.14 -6.46 -11.07
CA GLN A 101 -7.97 -6.29 -11.93
C GLN A 101 -6.84 -7.25 -11.54
N VAL A 102 -6.66 -7.55 -10.24
CA VAL A 102 -5.69 -8.55 -9.76
C VAL A 102 -6.08 -9.96 -10.19
N VAL A 103 -7.34 -10.36 -9.99
CA VAL A 103 -7.85 -11.67 -10.42
C VAL A 103 -7.72 -11.87 -11.93
N LYS A 104 -7.89 -10.79 -12.71
CA LYS A 104 -7.84 -10.81 -14.18
C LYS A 104 -6.42 -10.75 -14.74
N TYR A 105 -5.55 -9.90 -14.19
CA TYR A 105 -4.24 -9.57 -14.78
C TYR A 105 -3.05 -9.92 -13.89
N GLY A 106 -3.24 -10.14 -12.58
CA GLY A 106 -2.16 -10.28 -11.61
C GLY A 106 -1.26 -11.49 -11.83
N GLY A 107 -1.82 -12.59 -12.34
CA GLY A 107 -1.04 -13.79 -12.66
C GLY A 107 0.09 -13.55 -13.66
N LYS A 108 0.00 -12.50 -14.49
CA LYS A 108 1.05 -12.15 -15.46
C LYS A 108 2.37 -11.71 -14.80
N ASP A 109 2.33 -11.27 -13.54
CA ASP A 109 3.55 -10.92 -12.79
C ASP A 109 4.18 -12.13 -12.10
N PHE A 110 3.51 -13.28 -12.14
CA PHE A 110 3.94 -14.53 -11.52
C PHE A 110 3.94 -15.68 -12.54
N PRO A 111 4.77 -15.62 -13.61
CA PRO A 111 4.72 -16.57 -14.73
C PRO A 111 4.99 -18.03 -14.32
N ARG A 112 5.64 -18.25 -13.17
CA ARG A 112 5.90 -19.59 -12.60
C ARG A 112 4.68 -20.20 -11.91
N LEU A 113 3.61 -19.44 -11.69
CA LEU A 113 2.38 -19.92 -11.07
C LEU A 113 1.31 -20.12 -12.14
N SER A 114 0.67 -21.29 -12.14
CA SER A 114 -0.58 -21.46 -12.86
C SER A 114 -1.62 -20.47 -12.35
N ARG A 115 -2.57 -20.05 -13.20
CA ARG A 115 -3.65 -19.12 -12.80
C ARG A 115 -4.39 -19.59 -11.53
N LYS A 116 -4.64 -20.91 -11.41
CA LYS A 116 -5.29 -21.51 -10.25
C LYS A 116 -4.45 -21.33 -8.98
N ASN A 117 -3.15 -21.58 -9.06
CA ASN A 117 -2.25 -21.43 -7.90
C ASN A 117 -2.04 -19.96 -7.52
N PHE A 118 -1.96 -19.06 -8.50
CA PHE A 118 -1.95 -17.62 -8.25
C PHE A 118 -3.20 -17.17 -7.47
N LEU A 119 -4.40 -17.57 -7.90
CA LEU A 119 -5.63 -17.19 -7.21
C LEU A 119 -5.73 -17.81 -5.81
N ARG A 120 -5.29 -19.07 -5.63
CA ARG A 120 -5.20 -19.70 -4.31
C ARG A 120 -4.25 -18.94 -3.39
N MET A 121 -3.08 -18.54 -3.90
CA MET A 121 -2.12 -17.73 -3.15
C MET A 121 -2.70 -16.36 -2.79
N PHE A 122 -3.33 -15.67 -3.75
CA PHE A 122 -3.95 -14.36 -3.50
C PHE A 122 -5.00 -14.43 -2.39
N TRP A 123 -5.98 -15.35 -2.50
CA TRP A 123 -7.02 -15.50 -1.48
C TRP A 123 -6.50 -16.09 -0.17
N GLY A 124 -5.47 -16.94 -0.22
CA GLY A 124 -4.77 -17.43 0.96
C GLY A 124 -4.07 -16.30 1.74
N ILE A 125 -3.43 -15.37 1.03
CA ILE A 125 -2.88 -14.15 1.63
C ILE A 125 -4.00 -13.32 2.24
N CYS A 126 -5.11 -13.09 1.52
CA CYS A 126 -6.24 -12.35 2.08
C CYS A 126 -6.74 -12.96 3.41
N ALA A 127 -6.96 -14.27 3.44
CA ALA A 127 -7.43 -14.96 4.65
C ALA A 127 -6.43 -14.84 5.80
N TYR A 128 -5.15 -15.12 5.53
CA TYR A 128 -4.09 -14.98 6.52
C TYR A 128 -3.99 -13.56 7.07
N THR A 129 -3.95 -12.55 6.20
CA THR A 129 -3.83 -11.15 6.65
C THR A 129 -5.08 -10.62 7.31
N ALA A 130 -6.27 -11.15 7.00
CA ALA A 130 -7.48 -10.80 7.75
C ALA A 130 -7.36 -11.24 9.22
N VAL A 131 -6.92 -12.48 9.47
CA VAL A 131 -6.66 -12.95 10.84
C VAL A 131 -5.55 -12.12 11.50
N GLN A 132 -4.46 -11.86 10.78
CA GLN A 132 -3.36 -11.07 11.32
C GLN A 132 -3.79 -9.65 11.71
N HIS A 133 -4.56 -8.95 10.88
CA HIS A 133 -5.01 -7.59 11.20
C HIS A 133 -5.97 -7.57 12.39
N TYR A 134 -6.86 -8.56 12.49
CA TYR A 134 -7.72 -8.72 13.67
C TYR A 134 -6.88 -8.89 14.95
N LEU A 135 -5.91 -9.80 14.93
CA LEU A 135 -5.04 -10.05 16.08
C LEU A 135 -4.17 -8.83 16.43
N MET A 136 -3.64 -8.11 15.44
CA MET A 136 -2.89 -6.87 15.68
C MET A 136 -3.76 -5.80 16.32
N ALA A 137 -4.99 -5.60 15.83
CA ALA A 137 -5.92 -4.62 16.41
C ALA A 137 -6.28 -5.00 17.86
N TYR A 138 -6.50 -6.29 18.12
CA TYR A 138 -6.80 -6.82 19.45
C TYR A 138 -5.63 -6.63 20.43
N GLU A 139 -4.44 -7.10 20.08
CA GLU A 139 -3.25 -7.08 20.95
C GLU A 139 -2.73 -5.66 21.18
N PHE A 140 -2.70 -4.82 20.14
CA PHE A 140 -2.14 -3.48 20.25
C PHE A 140 -3.15 -2.44 20.73
N ARG A 141 -4.43 -2.83 20.84
CA ARG A 141 -5.56 -1.92 21.06
C ARG A 141 -5.51 -0.72 20.10
N ASP A 142 -5.21 -0.99 18.83
CA ASP A 142 -5.09 0.01 17.77
C ASP A 142 -6.46 0.22 17.10
N ASP A 143 -7.35 0.89 17.84
CA ASP A 143 -8.70 1.26 17.43
C ASP A 143 -8.73 2.18 16.21
N LEU A 144 -7.66 2.92 15.94
CA LEU A 144 -7.48 3.72 14.73
C LEU A 144 -7.03 2.88 13.53
N GLY A 145 -6.43 1.70 13.75
CA GLY A 145 -5.76 0.92 12.71
C GLY A 145 -4.50 1.59 12.16
N MET A 146 -3.89 2.48 12.94
CA MET A 146 -2.80 3.33 12.50
C MET A 146 -1.51 2.53 12.25
N TYR A 147 -1.17 1.60 13.14
CA TYR A 147 0.08 0.85 13.04
C TYR A 147 0.01 -0.16 11.90
N SER A 148 -1.09 -0.91 11.81
CA SER A 148 -1.30 -1.88 10.73
C SER A 148 -1.43 -1.18 9.38
N GLY A 149 -2.19 -0.08 9.30
CA GLY A 149 -2.39 0.68 8.06
C GLY A 149 -1.11 1.35 7.55
N VAL A 150 -0.31 1.96 8.44
CA VAL A 150 0.95 2.60 8.03
C VAL A 150 2.01 1.56 7.68
N ALA A 151 2.10 0.44 8.42
CA ALA A 151 2.98 -0.67 8.05
C ALA A 151 2.61 -1.26 6.67
N LEU A 152 1.32 -1.43 6.39
CA LEU A 152 0.83 -1.80 5.06
C LEU A 152 1.25 -0.77 4.01
N ASN A 153 1.13 0.54 4.27
CA ASN A 153 1.51 1.57 3.30
C ASN A 153 3.02 1.58 3.00
N VAL A 154 3.88 1.21 3.95
CA VAL A 154 5.31 0.92 3.66
C VAL A 154 5.40 -0.22 2.64
N GLY A 155 4.66 -1.30 2.86
CA GLY A 155 4.55 -2.42 1.94
C GLY A 155 4.08 -2.01 0.55
N ILE A 156 3.05 -1.16 0.45
CA ILE A 156 2.56 -0.60 -0.82
C ILE A 156 3.69 0.19 -1.51
N ALA A 157 4.36 1.10 -0.80
CA ALA A 157 5.44 1.91 -1.37
C ALA A 157 6.60 1.06 -1.93
N VAL A 158 7.03 0.03 -1.19
CA VAL A 158 8.06 -0.92 -1.67
C VAL A 158 7.54 -1.73 -2.87
N ALA A 159 6.30 -2.21 -2.83
CA ALA A 159 5.77 -3.08 -3.87
C ALA A 159 5.71 -2.40 -5.24
N PHE A 160 5.40 -1.10 -5.30
CA PHE A 160 5.42 -0.34 -6.55
C PHE A 160 6.82 -0.32 -7.20
N ILE A 161 7.88 -0.13 -6.39
CA ILE A 161 9.28 -0.18 -6.83
C ILE A 161 9.64 -1.59 -7.32
N VAL A 162 9.31 -2.61 -6.52
CA VAL A 162 9.61 -4.01 -6.85
C VAL A 162 8.94 -4.41 -8.16
N THR A 163 7.66 -4.11 -8.32
CA THR A 163 6.92 -4.41 -9.55
C THR A 163 7.50 -3.70 -10.76
N LEU A 164 7.88 -2.43 -10.65
CA LEU A 164 8.54 -1.69 -11.73
C LEU A 164 9.85 -2.39 -12.15
N ARG A 165 10.69 -2.77 -11.16
CA ARG A 165 11.96 -3.47 -11.42
C ARG A 165 11.77 -4.86 -12.01
N GLN A 166 10.80 -5.62 -11.52
CA GLN A 166 10.50 -6.96 -12.01
C GLN A 166 9.98 -6.93 -13.45
N ARG A 167 9.06 -6.00 -13.74
CA ARG A 167 8.51 -5.82 -15.09
C ARG A 167 9.52 -5.23 -16.07
N ARG A 168 10.51 -4.47 -15.57
CA ARG A 168 11.41 -3.63 -16.39
C ARG A 168 10.63 -2.76 -17.38
N SER A 169 9.44 -2.33 -16.94
CA SER A 169 8.44 -1.69 -17.78
C SER A 169 7.46 -0.87 -16.93
N SER A 170 6.98 0.25 -17.48
CA SER A 170 5.93 1.07 -16.88
C SER A 170 4.52 0.47 -17.04
N ALA A 171 4.39 -0.73 -17.61
CA ALA A 171 3.10 -1.39 -17.82
C ALA A 171 2.29 -1.50 -16.50
N GLY A 172 1.03 -1.07 -16.53
CA GLY A 172 0.13 -0.94 -15.38
C GLY A 172 0.38 0.30 -14.52
N GLN A 173 1.51 0.98 -14.65
CA GLN A 173 1.93 2.09 -13.81
C GLN A 173 1.98 3.42 -14.58
N SER A 174 2.00 4.55 -13.86
CA SER A 174 2.14 5.89 -14.44
C SER A 174 2.74 6.86 -13.44
N LEU A 175 3.30 7.97 -13.94
CA LEU A 175 3.82 9.02 -13.07
C LEU A 175 2.72 9.67 -12.24
N TYR A 176 1.51 9.83 -12.80
CA TYR A 176 0.36 10.38 -12.06
C TYR A 176 -0.04 9.50 -10.88
N ILE A 177 -0.07 8.17 -11.05
CA ILE A 177 -0.34 7.24 -9.93
C ILE A 177 0.72 7.44 -8.84
N ALA A 178 2.00 7.52 -9.22
CA ALA A 178 3.09 7.72 -8.26
C ALA A 178 2.97 9.03 -7.47
N VAL A 179 2.71 10.14 -8.17
CA VAL A 179 2.59 11.47 -7.54
C VAL A 179 1.37 11.55 -6.64
N PHE A 180 0.19 11.14 -7.11
CA PHE A 180 -1.02 11.24 -6.31
C PHE A 180 -1.01 10.29 -5.10
N LYS A 181 -0.50 9.06 -5.26
CA LYS A 181 -0.27 8.15 -4.13
C LYS A 181 0.66 8.79 -3.09
N MET A 182 1.77 9.38 -3.54
CA MET A 182 2.74 10.04 -2.66
C MET A 182 2.10 11.20 -1.90
N LEU A 183 1.33 12.07 -2.58
CA LEU A 183 0.65 13.21 -1.95
C LEU A 183 -0.39 12.74 -0.92
N GLY A 184 -1.19 11.72 -1.25
CA GLY A 184 -2.14 11.14 -0.30
C GLY A 184 -1.44 10.53 0.93
N SER A 185 -0.34 9.80 0.72
CA SER A 185 0.47 9.24 1.81
C SER A 185 1.17 10.32 2.65
N PHE A 186 1.63 11.39 2.00
CA PHE A 186 2.26 12.52 2.67
C PHE A 186 1.28 13.25 3.59
N LEU A 187 0.07 13.53 3.11
CA LEU A 187 -0.97 14.13 3.94
C LEU A 187 -1.40 13.21 5.09
N ALA A 188 -1.44 11.89 4.89
CA ALA A 188 -1.73 10.94 5.96
C ALA A 188 -0.65 10.96 7.04
N GLY A 189 0.63 10.99 6.66
CA GLY A 189 1.74 11.13 7.59
C GLY A 189 1.74 12.47 8.34
N LEU A 190 1.42 13.56 7.64
CA LEU A 190 1.28 14.90 8.24
C LEU A 190 0.14 14.91 9.27
N ASN A 191 -0.99 14.28 8.96
CA ASN A 191 -2.11 14.13 9.89
C ASN A 191 -1.68 13.40 11.18
N VAL A 192 -0.93 12.31 11.05
CA VAL A 192 -0.40 11.58 12.22
C VAL A 192 0.61 12.42 13.00
N LEU A 193 1.52 13.12 12.33
CA LEU A 193 2.49 13.99 12.99
C LEU A 193 1.83 15.07 13.85
N ILE A 194 0.74 15.67 13.36
CA ILE A 194 0.05 16.74 14.06
C ILE A 194 -0.78 16.20 15.24
N ILE A 195 -1.54 15.13 15.01
CA ILE A 195 -2.50 14.62 16.01
C ILE A 195 -1.81 13.71 17.04
N PHE A 196 -0.83 12.93 16.60
CA PHE A 196 -0.14 11.92 17.40
C PHE A 196 1.40 12.00 17.30
N PRO A 197 2.02 13.14 17.66
CA PRO A 197 3.47 13.31 17.53
C PRO A 197 4.30 12.34 18.38
N GLY A 198 3.69 11.68 19.38
CA GLY A 198 4.35 10.64 20.18
C GLY A 198 4.37 9.24 19.54
N ARG A 199 3.79 9.04 18.35
CA ARG A 199 3.77 7.74 17.65
C ARG A 199 5.07 7.52 16.87
N THR A 200 6.20 7.43 17.57
CA THR A 200 7.54 7.45 16.95
C THR A 200 7.74 6.39 15.86
N LEU A 201 7.23 5.16 16.05
CA LEU A 201 7.31 4.11 15.02
C LEU A 201 6.54 4.47 13.75
N VAL A 202 5.33 5.04 13.91
CA VAL A 202 4.50 5.46 12.78
C VAL A 202 5.15 6.64 12.05
N LEU A 203 5.74 7.59 12.77
CA LEU A 203 6.47 8.71 12.18
C LEU A 203 7.74 8.27 11.45
N PHE A 204 8.46 7.28 11.98
CA PHE A 204 9.57 6.65 11.28
C PHE A 204 9.10 6.03 9.97
N TRP A 205 8.03 5.23 9.99
CA TRP A 205 7.47 4.65 8.77
C TRP A 205 6.98 5.70 7.79
N PHE A 206 6.42 6.81 8.26
CA PHE A 206 6.07 7.94 7.40
C PHE A 206 7.29 8.47 6.62
N VAL A 207 8.43 8.68 7.29
CA VAL A 207 9.67 9.11 6.61
C VAL A 207 10.12 8.06 5.58
N ILE A 208 10.03 6.78 5.92
CA ILE A 208 10.35 5.68 5.00
C ILE A 208 9.41 5.68 3.78
N ILE A 209 8.10 5.83 3.98
CA ILE A 209 7.11 5.91 2.89
C ILE A 209 7.45 7.07 1.95
N LEU A 210 7.72 8.25 2.48
CA LEU A 210 8.06 9.41 1.66
C LEU A 210 9.35 9.18 0.84
N ALA A 211 10.38 8.61 1.46
CA ALA A 211 11.63 8.28 0.77
C ALA A 211 11.43 7.25 -0.35
N LEU A 212 10.62 6.20 -0.09
CA LEU A 212 10.28 5.17 -1.08
C LEU A 212 9.43 5.74 -2.21
N ASP A 213 8.44 6.58 -1.91
CA ASP A 213 7.59 7.18 -2.94
C ASP A 213 8.36 8.16 -3.82
N LEU A 214 9.24 8.99 -3.26
CA LEU A 214 10.16 9.84 -4.04
C LEU A 214 11.08 8.99 -4.94
N THR A 215 11.59 7.88 -4.40
CA THR A 215 12.39 6.92 -5.17
C THR A 215 11.58 6.33 -6.32
N TYR A 216 10.36 5.89 -6.06
CA TYR A 216 9.46 5.34 -7.07
C TYR A 216 9.10 6.37 -8.15
N VAL A 217 8.76 7.61 -7.77
CA VAL A 217 8.50 8.72 -8.70
C VAL A 217 9.69 8.94 -9.65
N ARG A 218 10.91 8.97 -9.11
CA ARG A 218 12.12 9.09 -9.93
C ARG A 218 12.31 7.88 -10.86
N MET A 219 12.09 6.67 -10.36
CA MET A 219 12.26 5.45 -11.13
C MET A 219 11.24 5.32 -12.27
N ILE A 220 9.95 5.54 -12.00
CA ILE A 220 8.89 5.45 -13.02
C ILE A 220 9.06 6.53 -14.08
N HIS A 221 9.44 7.76 -13.68
CA HIS A 221 9.77 8.82 -14.62
C HIS A 221 10.88 8.40 -15.59
N ARG A 222 11.98 7.83 -15.07
CA ARG A 222 13.10 7.35 -15.88
C ARG A 222 12.68 6.19 -16.79
N GLN A 223 11.90 5.23 -16.28
CA GLN A 223 11.42 4.10 -17.06
C GLN A 223 10.55 4.56 -18.23
N ILE A 224 9.59 5.47 -18.00
CA ILE A 224 8.71 5.97 -19.06
C ILE A 224 9.51 6.72 -20.14
N ARG A 225 10.52 7.50 -19.75
CA ARG A 225 11.42 8.17 -20.70
C ARG A 225 12.27 7.17 -21.50
N ALA A 226 12.75 6.11 -20.86
CA ALA A 226 13.51 5.05 -21.53
C ALA A 226 12.65 4.28 -22.54
N GLU A 227 11.34 4.20 -22.30
CA GLU A 227 10.35 3.65 -23.25
C GLU A 227 9.98 4.61 -24.39
N GLY A 228 10.64 5.77 -24.49
CA GLY A 228 10.39 6.77 -25.53
C GLY A 228 9.08 7.54 -25.36
N GLN A 229 8.44 7.46 -24.18
CA GLN A 229 7.15 8.10 -23.91
C GLN A 229 7.30 9.35 -23.03
N SER A 230 6.29 10.22 -23.06
CA SER A 230 6.20 11.36 -22.14
C SER A 230 5.65 10.91 -20.79
N PRO A 231 6.34 11.16 -19.66
CA PRO A 231 5.83 10.84 -18.32
C PRO A 231 4.55 11.59 -17.94
N TRP A 232 4.31 12.74 -18.57
CA TRP A 232 3.17 13.64 -18.31
C TRP A 232 2.06 13.52 -19.36
N ALA A 233 2.02 12.42 -20.10
CA ALA A 233 0.88 12.10 -20.96
C ALA A 233 -0.11 11.23 -20.17
N LEU A 234 -1.36 11.68 -20.07
CA LEU A 234 -2.43 10.92 -19.39
C LEU A 234 -2.81 9.67 -20.20
N ASN A 235 -2.95 9.83 -21.51
CA ASN A 235 -3.37 8.79 -22.46
C ASN A 235 -2.17 8.19 -23.21
N ARG A 236 -1.16 7.73 -22.47
CA ARG A 236 -0.03 7.02 -23.08
C ARG A 236 -0.51 5.75 -23.78
N PRO A 237 0.07 5.40 -24.94
CA PRO A 237 -0.25 4.14 -25.60
C PRO A 237 0.02 2.95 -24.66
N PRO A 238 -0.64 1.81 -24.90
CA PRO A 238 -0.40 0.60 -24.12
C PRO A 238 1.07 0.22 -24.12
N VAL A 239 1.59 -0.16 -22.96
CA VAL A 239 2.95 -0.68 -22.82
C VAL A 239 2.88 -2.17 -22.49
N GLN A 240 3.62 -2.99 -23.24
CA GLN A 240 3.80 -4.39 -22.90
C GLN A 240 5.13 -4.55 -22.16
N ALA A 241 5.11 -5.28 -21.04
CA ALA A 241 6.33 -5.69 -20.38
C ALA A 241 7.08 -6.69 -21.29
N PRO A 242 8.42 -6.63 -21.36
CA PRO A 242 9.23 -7.63 -22.06
C PRO A 242 8.85 -9.04 -21.63
N GLU A 243 8.94 -10.01 -22.53
CA GLU A 243 8.79 -11.41 -22.17
C GLU A 243 9.84 -11.77 -21.11
N ALA A 244 9.41 -12.52 -20.09
CA ALA A 244 10.35 -13.02 -19.10
C ALA A 244 11.35 -13.93 -19.83
N PRO A 245 12.66 -13.78 -19.60
CA PRO A 245 13.63 -14.67 -20.22
C PRO A 245 13.26 -16.13 -19.91
N GLU A 246 13.33 -16.96 -20.95
CA GLU A 246 13.03 -18.38 -20.87
C GLU A 246 13.79 -18.98 -19.69
N ALA A 247 13.10 -19.68 -18.80
CA ALA A 247 13.73 -20.26 -17.64
C ALA A 247 14.79 -21.26 -18.11
N ALA A 248 16.02 -21.15 -17.60
CA ALA A 248 17.04 -22.17 -17.83
C ALA A 248 16.44 -23.56 -17.54
N PRO A 249 16.70 -24.56 -18.39
CA PRO A 249 16.14 -25.89 -18.21
C PRO A 249 16.48 -26.41 -16.81
N ASP A 250 15.45 -26.99 -16.17
CA ASP A 250 15.52 -27.51 -14.82
C ASP A 250 16.65 -28.57 -14.74
N PRO A 251 17.72 -28.35 -13.96
CA PRO A 251 18.87 -29.27 -13.93
C PRO A 251 18.55 -30.65 -13.33
N VAL A 252 17.29 -30.91 -12.96
CA VAL A 252 16.82 -32.14 -12.31
C VAL A 252 15.98 -33.01 -13.25
N ARG A 253 16.09 -32.82 -14.58
CA ARG A 253 15.60 -33.78 -15.57
C ARG A 253 16.76 -34.35 -16.40
N VAL A 254 17.59 -35.18 -15.76
CA VAL A 254 18.42 -36.21 -16.41
C VAL A 254 18.29 -37.48 -15.60
#